data_AF-A9IVV7-F1
#
_entry.id   AF-A9IVV7-F1
#
_cell.length_a   1.000
_cell.length_b   1.000
_cell.length_c   1.000
_cell.angle_alpha   90.00
_cell.angle_beta   90.00
_cell.angle_gamma   90.00
#
_symmetry.space_group_name_H-M   'P 1'
#
loop_
_entity.id
_entity.type
_entity.pdbx_description
1 polymer ?
#
loop_
_entity_poly.entity_id
_entity_poly.type
_entity_poly.pdbx_seq_one_letter_code
_entity_poly.pdbx_strand_id
1 'polypeptide(L)'
;MKHIVKLLSAVTLLSIAGCQFNKTPTPYLGMWEKPGAGFTEVGKALLECGMPTPDDVDPENKKLSNNAWATIHACMVQSGFRYKDQRGGGWCYTFKAENLPICRPGAVVPQRSVKKRLNSPFCKKYKNAPECKP
;
A
#
# COMPACT_ATOMS: atom_id res chain seq x y z
N MET A 1 45.22 19.35 42.38
CA MET A 1 45.14 20.07 41.09
C MET A 1 45.32 19.07 39.95
N LYS A 2 44.33 19.03 39.04
CA LYS A 2 44.39 18.60 37.62
C LYS A 2 44.82 17.16 37.31
N HIS A 3 43.85 16.27 37.12
CA HIS A 3 43.34 15.82 35.80
C HIS A 3 44.43 15.17 34.92
N ILE A 4 44.42 13.84 34.80
CA ILE A 4 44.56 13.07 33.54
C ILE A 4 44.05 11.66 33.87
N VAL A 5 42.73 11.49 33.84
CA VAL A 5 42.13 10.15 33.80
C VAL A 5 42.24 9.68 32.35
N LYS A 6 43.13 8.70 32.15
CA LYS A 6 43.24 7.78 31.02
C LYS A 6 42.18 7.96 29.91
N LEU A 7 42.52 8.71 28.87
CA LEU A 7 41.85 8.67 27.57
C LEU A 7 42.28 7.39 26.83
N LEU A 8 41.72 6.26 27.25
CA LEU A 8 41.72 5.00 26.53
C LEU A 8 40.28 4.50 26.55
N SER A 9 39.52 4.77 25.48
CA SER A 9 38.64 3.78 24.84
C SER A 9 37.71 4.41 23.83
N ALA A 10 37.67 3.77 22.66
CA ALA A 10 36.57 3.71 21.71
C ALA A 10 36.17 5.01 21.00
N VAL A 11 36.96 5.39 20.00
CA VAL A 11 36.40 5.99 18.79
C VAL A 11 35.53 4.90 18.13
N THR A 12 34.24 4.90 18.45
CA THR A 12 33.26 4.08 17.75
C THR A 12 33.17 4.57 16.31
N LEU A 13 33.62 3.72 15.39
CA LEU A 13 33.39 3.78 13.96
C LEU A 13 31.90 4.05 13.68
N LEU A 14 31.59 5.24 13.15
CA LEU A 14 30.32 5.53 12.48
C LEU A 14 30.32 4.83 11.12
N SER A 15 30.16 3.51 11.16
CA SER A 15 29.82 2.69 10.00
C SER A 15 28.33 2.42 10.05
N ILE A 16 27.52 3.28 9.43
CA ILE A 16 26.24 2.83 8.89
C ILE A 16 26.16 3.31 7.45
N ALA A 17 26.31 2.34 6.56
CA ALA A 17 26.17 2.48 5.13
C ALA A 17 24.86 3.19 4.78
N GLY A 18 24.96 4.33 4.09
CA GLY A 18 23.86 4.98 3.39
C GLY A 18 23.87 4.70 1.89
N CYS A 19 24.43 3.57 1.45
CA CYS A 19 24.32 3.13 0.06
C CYS A 19 23.05 2.30 -0.13
N GLN A 20 21.93 2.95 -0.46
CA GLN A 20 20.84 2.31 -1.20
C GLN A 20 20.22 3.31 -2.19
N PHE A 21 21.03 3.76 -3.15
CA PHE A 21 20.56 4.48 -4.35
C PHE A 21 20.07 3.53 -5.47
N ASN A 22 19.78 2.26 -5.15
CA ASN A 22 18.98 1.39 -6.00
C ASN A 22 17.58 1.31 -5.40
N LYS A 23 16.70 2.24 -5.77
CA LYS A 23 15.26 2.06 -5.55
C LYS A 23 14.82 0.90 -6.46
N THR A 24 14.90 -0.33 -5.95
CA THR A 24 14.04 -1.40 -6.45
C THR A 24 12.62 -0.82 -6.51
N PRO A 25 11.86 -0.99 -7.61
CA PRO A 25 10.48 -0.55 -7.66
C PRO A 25 9.79 -1.00 -6.38
N THR A 26 9.26 -0.05 -5.61
CA THR A 26 8.58 -0.40 -4.37
C THR A 26 7.37 -1.23 -4.82
N PRO A 27 7.21 -2.49 -4.38
CA PRO A 27 6.05 -3.29 -4.71
C PRO A 27 4.79 -2.48 -4.39
N TYR A 28 3.71 -2.62 -5.15
CA TYR A 28 2.51 -1.79 -4.99
C TYR A 28 2.01 -1.70 -3.53
N LEU A 29 2.17 -2.78 -2.76
CA LEU A 29 1.97 -2.81 -1.30
C LEU A 29 2.70 -1.69 -0.54
N GLY A 30 3.95 -1.42 -0.88
CA GLY A 30 4.76 -0.39 -0.27
C GLY A 30 4.42 1.03 -0.70
N MET A 31 3.48 1.22 -1.65
CA MET A 31 2.94 2.54 -2.00
C MET A 31 1.83 3.00 -1.08
N TRP A 32 1.31 2.13 -0.21
CA TRP A 32 0.31 2.47 0.79
C TRP A 32 0.90 2.48 2.19
N GLU A 33 0.40 3.38 3.04
CA GLU A 33 0.79 3.44 4.44
C GLU A 33 -0.35 3.86 5.35
N LYS A 34 -0.31 3.34 6.58
CA LYS A 34 -1.19 3.70 7.68
C LYS A 34 -0.41 3.44 8.98
N PRO A 35 -0.45 4.34 9.98
CA PRO A 35 0.23 4.12 11.25
C PRO A 35 -0.14 2.75 11.85
N GLY A 36 0.87 1.94 12.18
CA GLY A 36 0.69 0.60 12.72
C GLY A 36 0.33 -0.51 11.71
N ALA A 37 0.17 -0.19 10.42
CA ALA A 37 -0.12 -1.20 9.39
C ALA A 37 1.16 -1.66 8.66
N GLY A 38 1.48 -2.96 8.78
CA GLY A 38 2.49 -3.60 7.96
C GLY A 38 1.96 -4.05 6.58
N PHE A 39 2.83 -4.65 5.75
CA PHE A 39 2.46 -5.07 4.40
C PHE A 39 1.30 -6.07 4.34
N THR A 40 1.20 -7.00 5.30
CA THR A 40 0.07 -7.93 5.37
C THR A 40 -1.25 -7.20 5.59
N GLU A 41 -1.29 -6.15 6.42
CA GLU A 41 -2.52 -5.38 6.62
C GLU A 41 -2.88 -4.54 5.39
N VAL A 42 -1.88 -3.98 4.70
CA VAL A 42 -2.11 -3.32 3.40
C VAL A 42 -2.66 -4.31 2.38
N GLY A 43 -2.06 -5.50 2.26
CA GLY A 43 -2.51 -6.55 1.35
C GLY A 43 -3.93 -7.01 1.66
N LYS A 44 -4.25 -7.22 2.94
CA LYS A 44 -5.62 -7.50 3.39
C LYS A 44 -6.56 -6.38 2.97
N ALA A 45 -6.23 -5.12 3.25
CA ALA A 45 -7.07 -3.99 2.91
C ALA A 45 -7.32 -3.85 1.40
N LEU A 46 -6.30 -4.02 0.57
CA LEU A 46 -6.44 -3.99 -0.90
C LEU A 46 -7.41 -5.07 -1.40
N LEU A 47 -7.24 -6.31 -0.93
CA LEU A 47 -8.12 -7.43 -1.29
C LEU A 47 -9.55 -7.21 -0.78
N GLU A 48 -9.72 -6.64 0.42
CA GLU A 48 -11.02 -6.31 1.00
C GLU A 48 -11.72 -5.16 0.27
N CYS A 49 -10.96 -4.20 -0.24
CA CYS A 49 -11.44 -3.13 -1.11
C CYS A 49 -11.80 -3.63 -2.51
N GLY A 50 -11.24 -4.77 -2.92
CA GLY A 50 -11.64 -5.50 -4.13
C GLY A 50 -10.59 -5.60 -5.20
N MET A 51 -9.32 -5.37 -4.84
CA MET A 51 -8.20 -5.71 -5.71
C MET A 51 -8.15 -7.23 -5.90
N PRO A 52 -8.09 -7.75 -7.14
CA PRO A 52 -7.98 -9.17 -7.41
C PRO A 52 -6.75 -9.84 -6.78
N THR A 53 -5.61 -9.15 -6.82
CA THR A 53 -4.36 -9.55 -6.15
C THR A 53 -3.67 -8.32 -5.56
N PRO A 54 -2.83 -8.46 -4.51
CA PRO A 54 -2.13 -7.31 -3.92
C PRO A 54 -0.97 -6.77 -4.77
N ASP A 55 -0.71 -7.35 -5.95
CA ASP A 55 0.42 -7.03 -6.84
C ASP A 55 -0.09 -6.38 -8.14
N ASP A 56 0.24 -5.12 -8.38
CA ASP A 56 -0.34 -4.33 -9.48
C ASP A 56 -0.03 -4.87 -10.87
N VAL A 57 1.10 -5.56 -11.06
CA VAL A 57 1.48 -6.15 -12.35
C VAL A 57 0.75 -7.45 -12.69
N ASP A 58 -0.01 -8.02 -11.74
CA ASP A 58 -0.72 -9.28 -11.94
C ASP A 58 -1.75 -9.17 -13.10
N PRO A 59 -1.84 -10.18 -13.99
CA PRO A 59 -2.80 -10.19 -15.08
C PRO A 59 -4.27 -9.99 -14.66
N GLU A 60 -4.66 -10.42 -13.45
CA GLU A 60 -6.02 -10.19 -12.94
C GLU A 60 -6.28 -8.70 -12.69
N ASN A 61 -5.29 -7.95 -12.23
CA ASN A 61 -5.41 -6.51 -11.98
C ASN A 61 -5.47 -5.70 -13.29
N LYS A 62 -4.85 -6.19 -14.37
CA LYS A 62 -4.93 -5.56 -15.71
C LYS A 62 -6.34 -5.59 -16.31
N LYS A 63 -7.24 -6.44 -15.79
CA LYS A 63 -8.64 -6.52 -16.23
C LYS A 63 -9.53 -5.45 -15.56
N LEU A 64 -9.01 -4.73 -14.57
CA LEU A 64 -9.78 -3.70 -13.87
C LEU A 64 -9.98 -2.48 -14.77
N SER A 65 -11.19 -1.93 -14.77
CA SER A 65 -11.47 -0.64 -15.38
C SER A 65 -10.89 0.51 -14.54
N ASN A 66 -10.74 1.69 -15.15
CA ASN A 66 -10.34 2.92 -14.44
C ASN A 66 -11.24 3.20 -13.23
N ASN A 67 -12.57 2.97 -13.37
CA ASN A 67 -13.49 3.12 -12.25
C ASN A 67 -13.24 2.09 -11.13
N ALA A 68 -12.90 0.85 -11.47
CA ALA A 68 -12.59 -0.17 -10.45
C ALA A 68 -11.31 0.19 -9.67
N TRP A 69 -10.26 0.62 -10.37
CA TRP A 69 -9.05 1.14 -9.74
C TRP A 69 -9.32 2.36 -8.85
N ALA A 70 -10.07 3.35 -9.36
CA ALA A 70 -10.48 4.52 -8.59
C ALA A 70 -11.28 4.13 -7.34
N THR A 71 -12.14 3.10 -7.44
CA THR A 71 -12.93 2.59 -6.32
C THR A 71 -12.08 1.91 -5.25
N ILE A 72 -11.09 1.11 -5.66
CA ILE A 72 -10.15 0.47 -4.73
C ILE A 72 -9.35 1.55 -3.98
N HIS A 73 -8.82 2.54 -4.71
CA HIS A 73 -8.09 3.64 -4.08
C HIS A 73 -8.96 4.45 -3.12
N ALA A 74 -10.20 4.76 -3.50
CA ALA A 74 -11.14 5.46 -2.62
C ALA A 74 -11.45 4.66 -1.35
N CYS A 75 -11.67 3.34 -1.47
CA CYS A 75 -11.89 2.45 -0.33
C CYS A 75 -10.67 2.39 0.61
N MET A 76 -9.46 2.34 0.06
CA MET A 76 -8.23 2.37 0.85
C MET A 76 -8.10 3.68 1.63
N VAL A 77 -8.33 4.81 0.97
CA VAL A 77 -8.30 6.14 1.60
C VAL A 77 -9.36 6.25 2.70
N GLN A 78 -10.59 5.82 2.43
CA GLN A 78 -11.66 5.77 3.43
C GLN A 78 -11.32 4.88 4.63
N SER A 79 -10.51 3.83 4.42
CA SER A 79 -10.02 2.93 5.46
C SER A 79 -8.83 3.49 6.26
N GLY A 80 -8.44 4.74 6.00
CA GLY A 80 -7.37 5.45 6.67
C GLY A 80 -5.97 5.17 6.13
N PHE A 81 -5.85 4.60 4.93
CA PHE A 81 -4.56 4.44 4.26
C PHE A 81 -4.26 5.67 3.41
N ARG A 82 -2.98 6.06 3.34
CA ARG A 82 -2.47 7.10 2.47
C ARG A 82 -1.62 6.47 1.37
N TYR A 83 -1.82 6.92 0.14
CA TYR A 83 -0.95 6.54 -0.97
C TYR A 83 0.26 7.50 -1.00
N LYS A 84 1.47 6.97 -1.11
CA LYS A 84 2.73 7.72 -0.95
C LYS A 84 2.96 8.74 -2.05
N ASP A 85 2.46 8.48 -3.25
CA ASP A 85 2.71 9.31 -4.44
C ASP A 85 1.44 9.98 -4.97
N GLN A 86 0.58 10.52 -4.10
CA GLN A 86 -0.61 11.28 -4.54
C GLN A 86 -0.25 12.68 -5.09
N ARG A 87 0.82 12.81 -5.87
CA ARG A 87 1.10 14.05 -6.60
C ARG A 87 0.07 14.17 -7.73
N GLY A 88 -0.87 15.11 -7.60
CA GLY A 88 -1.89 15.39 -8.62
C GLY A 88 -3.28 14.80 -8.34
N GLY A 89 -3.76 14.76 -7.10
CA GLY A 89 -5.19 14.58 -6.81
C GLY A 89 -5.79 13.18 -7.00
N GLY A 90 -4.97 12.18 -7.36
CA GLY A 90 -5.37 10.77 -7.47
C GLY A 90 -6.25 10.46 -8.69
N TRP A 91 -6.86 9.27 -8.70
CA TRP A 91 -7.61 8.75 -9.84
C TRP A 91 -8.71 9.68 -10.34
N CYS A 92 -9.47 10.30 -9.44
CA CYS A 92 -10.57 11.18 -9.82
C CYS A 92 -10.10 12.50 -10.46
N TYR A 93 -8.88 12.95 -10.14
CA TYR A 93 -8.27 14.07 -10.84
C TYR A 93 -7.74 13.63 -12.22
N THR A 94 -6.97 12.55 -12.27
CA THR A 94 -6.36 12.04 -13.51
C THR A 94 -7.40 11.71 -14.57
N PHE A 95 -8.51 11.09 -14.18
CA PHE A 95 -9.57 10.62 -15.07
C PHE A 95 -10.83 11.48 -15.02
N LYS A 96 -10.69 12.77 -14.68
CA LYS A 96 -11.82 13.71 -14.55
C LYS A 96 -12.69 13.76 -15.81
N ALA A 97 -12.08 13.73 -17.00
CA ALA A 97 -12.79 13.78 -18.27
C ALA A 97 -13.68 12.54 -18.53
N GLU A 98 -13.32 11.38 -17.98
CA GLU A 98 -14.10 10.14 -18.10
C GLU A 98 -15.33 10.13 -17.18
N ASN A 99 -15.41 11.07 -16.22
CA ASN A 99 -16.52 11.18 -15.27
C ASN A 99 -16.85 9.82 -14.60
N LEU A 100 -15.81 9.15 -14.10
CA LEU A 100 -15.89 7.83 -13.49
C LEU A 100 -16.99 7.81 -12.40
N PRO A 101 -17.88 6.79 -12.38
CA PRO A 101 -18.97 6.70 -11.42
C PRO A 101 -18.58 6.97 -9.95
N ILE A 102 -17.43 6.43 -9.50
CA ILE A 102 -16.98 6.61 -8.11
C ILE A 102 -16.50 8.03 -7.79
N CYS A 103 -16.18 8.82 -8.81
CA CYS A 103 -15.69 10.19 -8.67
C CYS A 103 -16.80 11.23 -8.68
N ARG A 104 -18.06 10.80 -8.85
CA ARG A 104 -19.22 11.69 -8.89
C ARG A 104 -19.64 12.11 -7.48
N PRO A 105 -20.18 13.33 -7.30
CA PRO A 105 -20.77 13.73 -6.03
C PRO A 105 -21.82 12.71 -5.57
N GLY A 106 -21.76 12.34 -4.29
CA GLY A 106 -22.68 11.37 -3.68
C GLY A 106 -22.40 9.90 -3.99
N ALA A 107 -21.32 9.58 -4.72
CA ALA A 107 -20.91 8.21 -4.93
C ALA A 107 -20.58 7.51 -3.59
N VAL A 108 -21.13 6.32 -3.39
CA VAL A 108 -20.89 5.51 -2.19
C VAL A 108 -19.62 4.70 -2.36
N VAL A 109 -18.58 5.03 -1.59
CA VAL A 109 -17.35 4.24 -1.57
C VAL A 109 -17.57 2.97 -0.75
N PRO A 110 -17.28 1.79 -1.33
CA PRO A 110 -17.50 0.53 -0.63
C PRO A 110 -16.59 0.42 0.61
N GLN A 111 -17.13 -0.19 1.66
CA GLN A 111 -16.32 -0.57 2.81
C GLN A 111 -15.49 -1.82 2.51
N ARG A 112 -14.44 -2.02 3.31
CA ARG A 112 -13.68 -3.27 3.35
C ARG A 112 -14.58 -4.46 3.62
N SER A 113 -14.32 -5.58 2.96
CA SER A 113 -15.07 -6.82 3.15
C SER A 113 -14.13 -8.02 3.21
N VAL A 114 -14.04 -8.65 4.39
CA VAL A 114 -13.32 -9.92 4.59
C VAL A 114 -13.81 -10.97 3.59
N LYS A 115 -15.12 -11.07 3.38
CA LYS A 115 -15.71 -11.97 2.38
C LYS A 115 -15.14 -11.71 0.97
N LYS A 116 -14.96 -10.45 0.58
CA LYS A 116 -14.38 -10.10 -0.73
C LYS A 116 -12.92 -10.56 -0.82
N ARG A 117 -12.11 -10.29 0.22
CA ARG A 117 -10.72 -10.73 0.30
C ARG A 117 -10.56 -12.24 0.17
N LEU A 118 -11.30 -13.00 0.98
CA LEU A 118 -11.19 -14.46 1.00
C LEU A 118 -11.68 -15.10 -0.32
N ASN A 119 -12.52 -14.40 -1.09
CA ASN A 119 -13.00 -14.85 -2.40
C ASN A 119 -12.21 -14.29 -3.59
N SER A 120 -11.16 -13.50 -3.35
CA SER A 120 -10.30 -12.94 -4.39
C SER A 120 -9.58 -14.05 -5.18
N PRO A 121 -9.22 -13.81 -6.45
CA PRO A 121 -8.36 -14.73 -7.21
C PRO A 121 -7.08 -15.10 -6.45
N PHE A 122 -6.44 -14.13 -5.79
CA PHE A 122 -5.25 -14.35 -4.97
C PHE A 122 -5.52 -15.37 -3.84
N CYS A 123 -6.55 -15.17 -3.02
CA CYS A 123 -6.80 -16.07 -1.87
C CYS A 123 -7.38 -17.43 -2.26
N LYS A 124 -8.05 -17.54 -3.40
CA LYS A 124 -8.44 -18.84 -3.95
C LYS A 124 -7.22 -19.68 -4.35
N LYS A 125 -6.19 -19.02 -4.90
CA LYS A 125 -4.94 -19.66 -5.33
C LYS A 125 -3.97 -19.90 -4.17
N TYR A 126 -3.78 -18.91 -3.30
CA TYR A 126 -2.79 -18.91 -2.22
C TYR A 126 -3.45 -18.94 -0.84
N LYS A 127 -4.22 -19.99 -0.56
CA LYS A 127 -5.03 -20.12 0.66
C LYS A 127 -4.24 -19.96 1.97
N ASN A 128 -2.95 -20.29 1.96
CA ASN A 128 -2.07 -20.25 3.14
C ASN A 128 -1.32 -18.92 3.32
N ALA A 129 -1.46 -17.98 2.38
CA ALA A 129 -0.83 -16.67 2.50
C ALA A 129 -1.34 -15.93 3.75
N PRO A 130 -0.50 -15.14 4.44
CA PRO A 130 -0.91 -14.37 5.63
C PRO A 130 -2.14 -13.48 5.39
N GLU A 131 -2.26 -12.91 4.19
CA GLU A 131 -3.37 -12.07 3.75
C GLU A 131 -4.67 -12.86 3.55
N CYS A 132 -4.62 -14.19 3.50
CA CYS A 132 -5.79 -15.05 3.23
C CYS A 132 -6.29 -15.80 4.46
N LYS A 133 -5.65 -15.60 5.61
CA LYS A 133 -6.15 -16.09 6.90
C LYS A 133 -7.35 -15.24 7.36
N PRO A 134 -8.40 -15.85 7.94
CA PRO A 134 -9.58 -15.14 8.44
C PRO A 134 -9.23 -13.85 9.20
#